data_AF-A0A3M1B8L4-F1
#
_entry.id   AF-A0A3M1B8L4-F1
#
_cell.length_a   1.000
_cell.length_b   1.000
_cell.length_c   1.000
_cell.angle_alpha   90.00
_cell.angle_beta   90.00
_cell.angle_gamma   90.00
#
_symmetry.space_group_name_H-M   'P 1'
#
loop_
_entity.id
_entity.type
_entity.pdbx_description
1 polymer ?
#
loop_
_entity_poly.entity_id
_entity_poly.type
_entity_poly.pdbx_seq_one_letter_code
_entity_poly.pdbx_strand_id
1 'polypeptide(L)'
;MFGSRFFLFTFFVFGWLGCASTASSGGRGRELRELASSFERVRLEVRGELEKLQNVVGGEEFRESLKRFQGSIGRLREVFEKVRKSSEVLFEEEAEKAQRVESPNIRRQAKENVAVERNNYNRSAKRTGHKILRIEKHLKRLEKALDKVKGDQVKETLSQIGVLLEEAGEFVEITRALSEKFSGK
;
A
#
# COMPACT_ATOMS: atom_id res chain seq x y z
N MET A 1 -39.63 30.51 -2.80
CA MET A 1 -38.35 30.38 -3.54
C MET A 1 -37.19 30.69 -2.60
N PHE A 2 -36.74 29.72 -1.80
CA PHE A 2 -35.59 29.87 -0.89
C PHE A 2 -35.01 28.48 -0.64
N GLY A 3 -33.84 28.18 -1.20
CA GLY A 3 -33.22 26.86 -0.98
C GLY A 3 -32.16 26.44 -1.98
N SER A 4 -31.13 27.25 -2.27
CA SER A 4 -29.98 26.72 -3.04
C SER A 4 -28.63 27.46 -2.91
N ARG A 5 -28.43 28.36 -1.93
CA ARG A 5 -27.15 29.10 -1.81
C ARG A 5 -26.43 29.02 -0.46
N PHE A 6 -26.97 28.29 0.52
CA PHE A 6 -26.33 28.16 1.84
C PHE A 6 -25.43 26.93 2.01
N PHE A 7 -25.39 26.01 1.03
CA PHE A 7 -24.65 24.74 1.16
C PHE A 7 -23.17 24.80 0.70
N LEU A 8 -22.68 25.96 0.26
CA LEU A 8 -21.33 26.12 -0.26
C LEU A 8 -20.37 26.93 0.64
N PHE A 9 -20.83 27.40 1.81
CA PHE A 9 -20.02 28.32 2.64
C PHE A 9 -19.45 27.71 3.94
N THR A 10 -19.82 26.49 4.34
CA THR A 10 -19.43 25.94 5.66
C THR A 10 -18.29 24.92 5.63
N PHE A 11 -17.76 24.53 4.47
CA PHE A 11 -16.55 23.70 4.40
C PHE A 11 -15.23 24.51 4.40
N PHE A 12 -15.29 25.84 4.30
CA PHE A 12 -14.10 26.71 4.20
C PHE A 12 -13.75 27.53 5.45
N VAL A 13 -14.58 27.50 6.51
CA VAL A 13 -14.45 28.43 7.67
C VAL A 13 -13.71 27.83 8.88
N PHE A 14 -13.36 26.54 8.90
CA PHE A 14 -12.52 25.96 9.95
C PHE A 14 -11.02 25.91 9.61
N GLY A 15 -10.58 26.66 8.59
CA GLY A 15 -9.20 26.65 8.10
C GLY A 15 -8.22 27.63 8.79
N TRP A 16 -8.62 28.44 9.78
CA TRP A 16 -7.83 29.62 10.17
C TRP A 16 -7.73 29.94 11.68
N LEU A 17 -7.86 28.96 12.58
CA LEU A 17 -7.55 29.15 14.03
C LEU A 17 -6.64 28.03 14.55
N GLY A 18 -5.48 27.88 13.91
CA GLY A 18 -4.47 26.89 14.28
C GLY A 18 -3.13 27.08 13.59
N CYS A 19 -2.74 28.33 13.27
CA CYS A 19 -1.40 28.64 12.80
C CYS A 19 -0.46 28.78 14.00
N ALA A 20 0.16 27.67 14.41
CA ALA A 20 1.52 27.56 14.94
C ALA A 20 1.70 26.19 15.62
N SER A 21 1.96 25.13 14.84
CA SER A 21 2.66 23.87 15.23
C SER A 21 2.60 22.73 14.17
N THR A 22 2.22 22.97 12.91
CA THR A 22 1.94 21.91 11.91
C THR A 22 3.04 21.67 10.87
N ALA A 23 4.32 21.85 11.23
CA ALA A 23 5.43 21.52 10.31
C ALA A 23 5.78 20.03 10.26
N SER A 24 5.32 19.20 11.21
CA SER A 24 5.77 17.80 11.34
C SER A 24 4.99 16.80 10.46
N SER A 25 3.68 16.94 10.28
CA SER A 25 2.88 15.94 9.52
C SER A 25 2.89 16.12 8.01
N GLY A 26 3.17 17.33 7.51
CA GLY A 26 3.33 17.57 6.08
C GLY A 26 4.52 16.79 5.48
N GLY A 27 5.57 16.55 6.30
CA GLY A 27 6.71 15.72 5.92
C GLY A 27 6.36 14.24 5.79
N ARG A 28 5.60 13.68 6.75
CA ARG A 28 5.24 12.25 6.73
C ARG A 28 4.21 11.89 5.67
N GLY A 29 3.24 12.77 5.41
CA GLY A 29 2.34 12.58 4.28
C GLY A 29 3.09 12.50 2.95
N ARG A 30 4.10 13.35 2.76
CA ARG A 30 4.99 13.29 1.59
C ARG A 30 5.81 11.99 1.55
N GLU A 31 6.40 11.58 2.67
CA GLU A 31 7.14 10.32 2.79
C GLU A 31 6.26 9.13 2.37
N LEU A 32 5.01 9.06 2.85
CA LEU A 32 4.09 7.99 2.47
C LEU A 32 3.74 8.00 0.98
N ARG A 33 3.61 9.17 0.36
CA ARG A 33 3.38 9.28 -1.10
C ARG A 33 4.59 8.76 -1.88
N GLU A 34 5.80 9.10 -1.44
CA GLU A 34 7.05 8.63 -2.05
C GLU A 34 7.23 7.12 -1.88
N LEU A 35 6.91 6.58 -0.69
CA LEU A 35 6.92 5.15 -0.42
C LEU A 35 5.86 4.40 -1.23
N ALA A 36 4.65 4.93 -1.36
CA ALA A 36 3.60 4.36 -2.22
C ALA A 36 4.04 4.31 -3.68
N SER A 37 4.67 5.38 -4.17
CA SER A 37 5.22 5.44 -5.53
C SER A 37 6.38 4.47 -5.73
N SER A 38 7.21 4.28 -4.69
CA SER A 38 8.28 3.28 -4.71
C SER A 38 7.73 1.86 -4.73
N PHE A 39 6.66 1.60 -3.98
CA PHE A 39 5.97 0.31 -3.99
C PHE A 39 5.38 0.01 -5.37
N GLU A 40 4.72 0.99 -6.00
CA GLU A 40 4.21 0.85 -7.37
C GLU A 40 5.33 0.60 -8.38
N ARG A 41 6.45 1.33 -8.29
CA ARG A 41 7.60 1.12 -9.19
C ARG A 41 8.15 -0.30 -9.07
N VAL A 42 8.39 -0.78 -7.85
CA VAL A 42 8.89 -2.14 -7.63
C VAL A 42 7.87 -3.17 -8.09
N ARG A 43 6.56 -2.92 -7.93
CA ARG A 43 5.51 -3.81 -8.47
C ARG A 43 5.58 -3.92 -9.99
N LEU A 44 5.79 -2.81 -10.70
CA LEU A 44 5.94 -2.78 -12.16
C LEU A 44 7.22 -3.49 -12.61
N GLU A 45 8.33 -3.33 -11.89
CA GLU A 45 9.56 -4.10 -12.14
C GLU A 45 9.33 -5.60 -11.98
N VAL A 46 8.68 -6.01 -10.88
CA VAL A 46 8.31 -7.41 -10.61
C VAL A 46 7.43 -7.95 -11.74
N ARG A 47 6.45 -7.17 -12.22
CA ARG A 47 5.61 -7.57 -13.36
C ARG A 47 6.44 -7.81 -14.62
N GLY A 48 7.38 -6.92 -14.94
CA GLY A 48 8.28 -7.12 -16.07
C GLY A 48 9.14 -8.38 -15.93
N GLU A 49 9.61 -8.69 -14.73
CA GLU A 49 10.33 -9.94 -14.46
C GLU A 49 9.42 -11.18 -14.58
N LEU A 50 8.15 -11.08 -14.21
CA LEU A 50 7.16 -12.14 -14.41
C LEU A 50 6.92 -12.40 -15.90
N GLU A 51 6.76 -11.35 -16.71
CA GLU A 51 6.57 -11.46 -18.15
C GLU A 51 7.78 -12.13 -18.83
N LYS A 52 9.01 -11.76 -18.44
CA LYS A 52 10.23 -12.46 -18.89
C LYS A 52 10.21 -13.94 -18.51
N LEU A 53 9.86 -14.25 -17.25
CA LEU A 53 9.81 -15.61 -16.76
C LEU A 53 8.76 -16.47 -17.47
N GLN A 54 7.65 -15.88 -17.91
CA GLN A 54 6.62 -16.58 -18.70
C GLN A 54 7.08 -16.92 -20.13
N ASN A 55 8.02 -16.15 -20.67
CA ASN A 55 8.57 -16.35 -22.03
C ASN A 55 9.71 -17.36 -22.08
N VAL A 56 10.38 -17.62 -20.95
CA VAL A 56 11.42 -18.65 -20.84
C VAL A 56 10.78 -19.95 -20.33
N VAL A 57 10.96 -21.07 -21.03
CA VAL A 57 10.39 -22.36 -20.62
C VAL A 57 11.51 -23.38 -20.40
N GLY A 58 11.85 -23.60 -19.13
CA GLY A 58 12.76 -24.66 -18.69
C GLY A 58 14.26 -24.33 -18.85
N GLY A 59 15.10 -25.27 -18.41
CA GLY A 59 16.56 -25.16 -18.49
C GLY A 59 17.18 -24.20 -17.47
N GLU A 60 18.48 -23.92 -17.65
CA GLU A 60 19.28 -23.09 -16.76
C GLU A 60 18.83 -21.62 -16.74
N GLU A 61 18.45 -21.08 -17.91
CA GLU A 61 17.94 -19.72 -18.07
C GLU A 61 16.64 -19.47 -17.29
N PHE A 62 15.77 -20.48 -17.20
CA PHE A 62 14.56 -20.40 -16.40
C PHE A 62 14.88 -20.33 -14.90
N ARG A 63 15.87 -21.12 -14.44
CA ARG A 63 16.30 -21.11 -13.04
C ARG A 63 16.89 -19.75 -12.65
N GLU A 64 17.72 -19.17 -13.51
CA GLU A 64 18.29 -17.85 -13.28
C GLU A 64 17.21 -16.76 -13.25
N SER A 65 16.28 -16.79 -14.21
CA SER A 65 15.15 -15.85 -14.27
C SER A 65 14.23 -16.01 -13.06
N LEU A 66 13.98 -17.24 -12.60
CA LEU A 66 13.20 -17.50 -11.39
C LEU A 66 13.87 -16.90 -10.15
N LYS A 67 15.21 -17.00 -10.02
CA LYS A 67 15.96 -16.39 -8.91
C LYS A 67 15.86 -14.86 -8.94
N ARG A 68 16.00 -14.23 -10.11
CA ARG A 68 15.83 -12.77 -10.26
C ARG A 68 14.42 -12.31 -9.88
N PHE A 69 13.42 -13.08 -10.28
CA PHE A 69 12.03 -12.81 -9.94
C PHE A 69 11.77 -12.94 -8.44
N GLN A 70 12.26 -14.00 -7.78
CA GLN A 70 12.20 -14.16 -6.32
C GLN A 70 12.86 -12.98 -5.58
N GLY A 71 14.04 -12.54 -6.03
CA GLY A 71 14.71 -11.37 -5.46
C GLY A 71 13.88 -10.09 -5.59
N SER A 72 13.16 -9.92 -6.70
CA SER A 72 12.28 -8.77 -6.93
C SER A 72 11.03 -8.80 -6.05
N ILE A 73 10.45 -9.98 -5.82
CA ILE A 73 9.36 -10.15 -4.83
C ILE A 73 9.85 -9.83 -3.41
N GLY A 74 11.07 -10.21 -3.05
CA GLY A 74 11.68 -9.84 -1.77
C GLY A 74 11.75 -8.32 -1.58
N ARG A 75 12.18 -7.58 -2.62
CA ARG A 75 12.18 -6.10 -2.59
C ARG A 75 10.77 -5.53 -2.47
N LEU A 76 9.79 -6.09 -3.19
CA LEU A 76 8.40 -5.66 -3.11
C LEU A 76 7.86 -5.77 -1.67
N ARG A 77 8.16 -6.90 -1.01
CA ARG A 77 7.80 -7.11 0.40
C ARG A 77 8.48 -6.12 1.33
N GLU A 78 9.77 -5.85 1.13
CA GLU A 78 10.49 -4.89 1.95
C GLU A 78 9.88 -3.48 1.86
N VAL A 79 9.58 -3.02 0.64
CA VAL A 79 8.96 -1.71 0.44
C VAL A 79 7.54 -1.68 1.02
N PHE A 80 6.77 -2.75 0.84
CA PHE A 80 5.46 -2.92 1.49
C PHE A 80 5.55 -2.75 3.02
N GLU A 81 6.51 -3.41 3.67
CA GLU A 81 6.68 -3.31 5.12
C GLU A 81 7.09 -1.90 5.56
N LYS A 82 7.90 -1.18 4.76
CA LYS A 82 8.23 0.23 5.01
C LYS A 82 6.97 1.10 4.94
N VAL A 83 6.15 0.96 3.89
CA VAL A 83 4.88 1.67 3.76
C VAL A 83 3.96 1.39 4.96
N ARG A 84 3.83 0.12 5.35
CA ARG A 84 3.02 -0.30 6.50
C ARG A 84 3.46 0.40 7.78
N LYS A 85 4.76 0.33 8.12
CA LYS A 85 5.32 0.92 9.33
C LYS A 85 5.23 2.44 9.34
N SER A 86 5.59 3.12 8.24
CA SER A 86 5.46 4.58 8.17
C SER A 86 4.01 5.05 8.35
N SER A 87 3.03 4.26 7.89
CA SER A 87 1.62 4.56 8.10
C SER A 87 1.17 4.35 9.55
N GLU A 88 1.70 3.34 10.24
CA GLU A 88 1.44 3.13 11.67
C GLU A 88 1.88 4.34 12.49
N VAL A 89 3.07 4.89 12.20
CA VAL A 89 3.55 6.09 12.89
C VAL A 89 2.70 7.31 12.55
N LEU A 90 2.27 7.47 11.28
CA LEU A 90 1.33 8.54 10.93
C LEU A 90 0.03 8.45 11.75
N PHE A 91 -0.56 7.27 11.89
CA PHE A 91 -1.76 7.10 12.71
C PHE A 91 -1.55 7.44 14.18
N GLU A 92 -0.36 7.15 14.73
CA GLU A 92 0.00 7.52 16.10
C GLU A 92 0.06 9.04 16.27
N GLU A 93 0.70 9.76 15.34
CA GLU A 93 0.75 11.22 15.37
C GLU A 93 -0.63 11.86 15.24
N GLU A 94 -1.48 11.34 14.35
CA GLU A 94 -2.85 11.84 14.16
C GLU A 94 -3.73 11.54 15.37
N ALA A 95 -3.53 10.39 16.04
CA ALA A 95 -4.20 10.09 17.30
C ALA A 95 -3.78 11.04 18.43
N GLU A 96 -2.49 11.39 18.52
CA GLU A 96 -2.00 12.37 19.49
C GLU A 96 -2.57 13.77 19.23
N LYS A 97 -2.63 14.21 17.97
CA LYS A 97 -3.27 15.48 17.62
C LYS A 97 -4.75 15.50 17.98
N ALA A 98 -5.47 14.41 17.70
CA ALA A 98 -6.87 14.28 18.06
C ALA A 98 -7.10 14.37 19.57
N GLN A 99 -6.14 13.98 20.42
CA GLN A 99 -6.23 14.12 21.88
C GLN A 99 -6.13 15.56 22.37
N ARG A 100 -5.41 16.43 21.64
CA ARG A 100 -5.14 17.83 22.01
C ARG A 100 -6.28 18.80 21.66
N VAL A 101 -7.32 18.33 20.95
CA VAL A 101 -8.48 19.14 20.58
C VAL A 101 -9.25 19.57 21.83
N GLU A 102 -9.47 20.87 22.02
CA GLU A 102 -10.08 21.42 23.24
C GLU A 102 -11.55 21.01 23.40
N SER A 103 -12.36 21.17 22.35
CA SER A 103 -13.78 20.84 22.39
C SER A 103 -14.02 19.33 22.54
N PRO A 104 -14.74 18.87 23.58
CA PRO A 104 -14.97 17.45 23.84
C PRO A 104 -15.65 16.71 22.69
N ASN A 105 -16.62 17.35 22.03
CA ASN A 105 -17.35 16.75 20.92
C ASN A 105 -16.46 16.60 19.68
N ILE A 106 -15.68 17.64 19.36
CA ILE A 106 -14.75 17.60 18.23
C ILE A 106 -13.62 16.60 18.51
N ARG A 107 -13.12 16.54 19.74
CA ARG A 107 -12.14 15.54 20.19
C ARG A 107 -12.63 14.11 19.98
N ARG A 108 -13.87 13.82 20.39
CA ARG A 108 -14.48 12.50 20.21
C ARG A 108 -14.54 12.12 18.74
N GLN A 109 -15.02 13.02 17.89
CA GLN A 109 -15.13 12.80 16.45
C GLN A 109 -13.75 12.61 15.78
N ALA A 110 -12.76 13.42 16.13
CA ALA A 110 -11.40 13.29 15.60
C ALA A 110 -10.78 11.92 15.95
N LYS A 111 -10.93 11.46 17.20
CA LYS A 111 -10.47 10.14 17.64
C LYS A 111 -11.16 9.00 16.89
N GLU A 112 -12.47 9.10 16.72
CA GLU A 112 -13.26 8.10 15.98
C GLU A 112 -12.83 8.01 14.52
N ASN A 113 -12.64 9.16 13.86
CA ASN A 113 -12.17 9.23 12.47
C ASN A 113 -10.80 8.54 12.31
N VAL A 114 -9.82 8.87 13.16
CA VAL A 114 -8.49 8.25 13.09
C VAL A 114 -8.57 6.73 13.31
N ALA A 115 -9.39 6.27 14.26
CA ALA A 115 -9.56 4.85 14.53
C ALA A 115 -10.20 4.09 13.35
N VAL A 116 -11.20 4.67 12.69
CA VAL A 116 -11.86 4.08 11.51
C VAL A 116 -10.86 3.96 10.35
N GLU A 117 -10.11 5.01 10.05
CA GLU A 117 -9.10 5.00 8.99
C GLU A 117 -8.00 3.97 9.26
N ARG A 118 -7.50 3.90 10.50
CA ARG A 118 -6.49 2.90 10.90
C ARG A 118 -7.00 1.49 10.69
N ASN A 119 -8.26 1.21 11.05
CA ASN A 119 -8.85 -0.11 10.86
C ASN A 119 -9.01 -0.47 9.38
N ASN A 120 -9.46 0.45 8.54
CA ASN A 120 -9.60 0.24 7.10
C ASN A 120 -8.24 0.00 6.43
N TYR A 121 -7.25 0.82 6.77
CA TYR A 121 -5.88 0.65 6.30
C TYR A 121 -5.30 -0.71 6.73
N ASN A 122 -5.39 -1.06 8.02
CA ASN A 122 -4.84 -2.31 8.54
C ASN A 122 -5.45 -3.56 7.89
N ARG A 123 -6.76 -3.55 7.60
CA ARG A 123 -7.41 -4.66 6.87
C ARG A 123 -6.80 -4.81 5.48
N SER A 124 -6.57 -3.70 4.79
CA SER A 124 -6.01 -3.68 3.44
C SER A 124 -4.55 -4.11 3.45
N ALA A 125 -3.74 -3.57 4.36
CA ALA A 125 -2.35 -3.99 4.57
C ALA A 125 -2.27 -5.50 4.86
N LYS A 126 -3.11 -6.04 5.75
CA LYS A 126 -3.14 -7.48 6.05
C LYS A 126 -3.46 -8.32 4.82
N ARG A 127 -4.45 -7.91 4.00
CA ARG A 127 -4.79 -8.61 2.75
C ARG A 127 -3.63 -8.60 1.77
N THR A 128 -3.01 -7.43 1.56
CA THR A 128 -1.86 -7.27 0.65
C THR A 128 -0.64 -8.07 1.10
N GLY A 129 -0.28 -8.01 2.38
CA GLY A 129 0.80 -8.81 2.94
C GLY A 129 0.57 -10.31 2.72
N HIS A 130 -0.67 -10.79 2.91
CA HIS A 130 -1.03 -12.19 2.63
C HIS A 130 -0.92 -12.56 1.15
N LYS A 131 -1.29 -11.67 0.22
CA LYS A 131 -1.12 -11.87 -1.23
C LYS A 131 0.37 -12.01 -1.58
N ILE A 132 1.22 -11.12 -1.07
CA ILE A 132 2.69 -11.17 -1.27
C ILE A 132 3.27 -12.49 -0.73
N LEU A 133 2.91 -12.89 0.49
CA LEU A 133 3.35 -14.17 1.06
C LEU A 133 2.88 -15.38 0.24
N ARG A 134 1.67 -15.32 -0.35
CA ARG A 134 1.20 -16.37 -1.26
C ARG A 134 2.06 -16.43 -2.53
N ILE A 135 2.44 -15.29 -3.11
CA ILE A 135 3.35 -15.26 -4.26
C ILE A 135 4.69 -15.94 -3.92
N GLU A 136 5.31 -15.58 -2.79
CA GLU A 136 6.54 -16.22 -2.31
C GLU A 136 6.38 -17.74 -2.17
N LYS A 137 5.24 -18.19 -1.65
CA LYS A 137 4.92 -19.61 -1.50
C LYS A 137 4.76 -20.33 -2.84
N HIS A 138 4.09 -19.71 -3.82
CA HIS A 138 3.97 -20.26 -5.17
C HIS A 138 5.35 -20.39 -5.83
N LEU A 139 6.20 -19.37 -5.68
CA LEU A 139 7.56 -19.39 -6.23
C LEU A 139 8.44 -20.47 -5.62
N LYS A 140 8.42 -20.62 -4.29
CA LYS A 140 9.19 -21.66 -3.62
C LYS A 140 8.74 -23.07 -3.99
N ARG A 141 7.44 -23.25 -4.28
CA ARG A 141 6.90 -24.52 -4.79
C ARG A 141 7.37 -24.78 -6.22
N LEU A 142 7.31 -23.77 -7.08
CA LEU A 142 7.77 -23.85 -8.46
C LEU A 142 9.25 -24.22 -8.53
N GLU A 143 10.10 -23.55 -7.74
CA GLU A 143 11.54 -23.82 -7.65
C GLU A 143 11.84 -25.28 -7.28
N LYS A 144 11.18 -25.82 -6.25
CA LYS A 144 11.38 -27.22 -5.83
C LYS A 144 10.93 -28.24 -6.87
N ALA A 145 10.04 -27.83 -7.76
CA ALA A 145 9.35 -28.71 -8.68
C ALA A 145 9.84 -28.53 -10.13
N LEU A 146 10.83 -27.65 -10.35
CA LEU A 146 11.44 -27.34 -11.65
C LEU A 146 11.74 -28.57 -12.52
N ASP A 147 12.29 -29.63 -11.93
CA ASP A 147 12.70 -30.83 -12.65
C ASP A 147 11.57 -31.84 -12.90
N LYS A 148 10.38 -31.57 -12.37
CA LYS A 148 9.25 -32.53 -12.34
C LYS A 148 7.94 -31.96 -12.88
N VAL A 149 7.86 -30.65 -13.11
CA VAL A 149 6.62 -29.94 -13.46
C VAL A 149 6.51 -29.77 -14.96
N LYS A 150 5.32 -30.05 -15.50
CA LYS A 150 5.01 -29.84 -16.92
C LYS A 150 4.92 -28.33 -17.21
N GLY A 151 5.33 -27.90 -18.40
CA GLY A 151 5.32 -26.49 -18.81
C GLY A 151 3.98 -25.78 -18.58
N ASP A 152 2.85 -26.47 -18.76
CA ASP A 152 1.51 -25.90 -18.55
C ASP A 152 1.24 -25.53 -17.08
N GLN A 153 1.68 -26.37 -16.13
CA GLN A 153 1.54 -26.10 -14.70
C GLN A 153 2.42 -24.93 -14.24
N VAL A 154 3.58 -24.74 -14.87
CA VAL A 154 4.43 -23.56 -14.66
C VAL A 154 3.67 -22.31 -15.10
N LYS A 155 3.14 -22.30 -16.32
CA LYS A 155 2.37 -21.17 -16.86
C LYS A 155 1.16 -20.82 -16.00
N GLU A 156 0.41 -21.82 -15.55
CA GLU A 156 -0.73 -21.62 -14.65
C GLU A 156 -0.29 -20.98 -13.32
N THR A 157 0.77 -21.49 -12.70
CA THR A 157 1.30 -20.93 -11.44
C THR A 157 1.77 -19.49 -11.63
N LEU A 158 2.47 -19.18 -12.72
CA LEU A 158 2.91 -17.83 -13.04
C LEU A 158 1.71 -16.89 -13.32
N SER A 159 0.65 -17.38 -13.95
CA SER A 159 -0.59 -16.63 -14.14
C SER A 159 -1.27 -16.31 -12.81
N GLN A 160 -1.36 -17.27 -11.88
CA GLN A 160 -1.88 -17.04 -10.53
C GLN A 160 -1.05 -16.01 -9.76
N ILE A 161 0.28 -16.05 -9.90
CA ILE A 161 1.17 -15.03 -9.33
C ILE A 161 0.87 -13.65 -9.91
N GLY A 162 0.66 -13.54 -11.22
CA GLY A 162 0.31 -12.28 -11.87
C GLY A 162 -0.96 -11.66 -11.31
N VAL A 163 -2.01 -12.47 -11.12
CA VAL A 163 -3.27 -12.02 -10.49
C VAL A 163 -3.01 -11.48 -9.08
N LEU A 164 -2.29 -12.24 -8.24
CA LEU A 164 -1.98 -11.81 -6.87
C LEU A 164 -1.15 -10.50 -6.82
N LEU A 165 -0.26 -10.30 -7.80
CA LEU A 165 0.57 -9.11 -7.91
C LEU A 165 -0.24 -7.87 -8.29
N GLU A 166 -1.17 -8.01 -9.24
CA GLU A 166 -2.09 -6.93 -9.61
C GLU A 166 -3.00 -6.55 -8.45
N GLU A 167 -3.59 -7.54 -7.79
CA GLU A 167 -4.39 -7.35 -6.59
C GLU A 167 -3.60 -6.73 -5.42
N ALA A 168 -2.28 -6.93 -5.33
CA ALA A 168 -1.44 -6.27 -4.33
C ALA A 168 -1.25 -4.77 -4.65
N GLY A 169 -1.37 -4.38 -5.92
CA GLY A 169 -1.29 -3.00 -6.40
C GLY A 169 -2.41 -2.09 -5.87
N GLU A 170 -3.58 -2.65 -5.54
CA GLU A 170 -4.70 -1.94 -4.89
C GLU A 170 -4.26 -1.18 -3.62
N PHE A 171 -3.20 -1.64 -2.96
CA PHE A 171 -2.66 -1.03 -1.76
C PHE A 171 -2.03 0.35 -1.99
N VAL A 172 -1.54 0.62 -3.21
CA VAL A 172 -0.96 1.93 -3.58
C VAL A 172 -2.01 3.02 -3.42
N GLU A 173 -3.20 2.79 -3.95
CA GLU A 173 -4.31 3.75 -3.94
C GLU A 173 -4.77 4.07 -2.51
N ILE A 174 -4.85 3.05 -1.65
CA ILE A 174 -5.21 3.24 -0.24
C ILE A 174 -4.14 4.05 0.50
N THR A 175 -2.87 3.82 0.20
CA THR A 175 -1.75 4.56 0.82
C THR A 175 -1.70 6.02 0.33
N ARG A 176 -2.01 6.27 -0.95
CA ARG A 176 -2.11 7.63 -1.52
C ARG A 176 -3.25 8.42 -0.88
N ALA A 177 -4.43 7.81 -0.79
CA ALA A 177 -5.59 8.42 -0.14
C ALA A 177 -5.30 8.74 1.34
N LEU A 178 -4.57 7.86 2.04
CA LEU A 178 -4.13 8.10 3.41
C LEU A 178 -3.20 9.31 3.50
N SER A 179 -2.21 9.40 2.61
CA SER A 179 -1.28 10.52 2.51
C SER A 179 -2.02 11.85 2.27
N GLU A 180 -2.98 11.88 1.36
CA GLU A 180 -3.78 13.08 1.04
C GLU A 180 -4.59 13.54 2.26
N LYS A 181 -5.36 12.61 2.84
CA LYS A 181 -6.25 12.88 3.98
C LYS A 181 -5.53 13.49 5.19
N PHE A 182 -4.30 13.07 5.47
CA PHE A 182 -3.55 13.52 6.65
C PHE A 182 -2.44 14.56 6.36
N SER A 183 -2.12 14.80 5.08
CA SER A 183 -1.22 15.91 4.68
C SER A 183 -1.92 17.25 4.53
N GLY A 184 -3.27 17.27 4.55
CA GLY A 184 -4.06 18.49 4.39
C GLY A 184 -3.97 19.12 3.00
N LYS A 185 -3.66 18.30 1.97
CA LYS A 185 -3.65 18.67 0.56
C LYS A 185 -4.80 18.00 -0.18
#